data_AF-A0A6B3ENB9-F1
#
_entry.id   AF-A0A6B3ENB9-F1
#
_cell.length_a   1.000
_cell.length_b   1.000
_cell.length_c   1.000
_cell.angle_alpha   90.00
_cell.angle_beta   90.00
_cell.angle_gamma   90.00
#
_symmetry.space_group_name_H-M   'P 1'
#
loop_
_entity.id
_entity.type
_entity.pdbx_description
1 polymer ?
#
loop_
_entity_poly.entity_id
_entity_poly.type
_entity_poly.pdbx_seq_one_letter_code
_entity_poly.pdbx_strand_id
1 'polypeptide(L)'
;QVLYGIDLAKKDIARASRAVVVEGYTDVMACHLSGVTTAVATCGTAFGTEHIKILRRLLMDNGSARVIFTFDGDAAGQKAALRAFEDDQKFAAETYIAIAPDNMDPCDLRLAKGEQAVAELVEPRVPLFEFALRQIVSRYDLETPAGRAAALDEAAPVVASVKNVALRHAVAVQLAGMLGYG
;
A
#
# COMPACT_ATOMS: atom_id res chain seq x y z
N GLN A 1 -4.17 -17.59 10.67
CA GLN A 1 -4.95 -16.34 10.70
C GLN A 1 -5.95 -16.34 9.55
N VAL A 2 -7.02 -15.54 9.64
CA VAL A 2 -8.14 -15.51 8.69
C VAL A 2 -8.27 -14.10 8.11
N LEU A 3 -8.55 -14.02 6.81
CA LEU A 3 -8.93 -12.79 6.13
C LEU A 3 -10.44 -12.83 5.88
N TYR A 4 -11.17 -11.82 6.34
CA TYR A 4 -12.58 -11.65 6.04
C TYR A 4 -12.78 -11.34 4.55
N GLY A 5 -13.84 -11.87 3.95
CA GLY A 5 -14.18 -11.69 2.54
C GLY A 5 -13.34 -12.53 1.56
N ILE A 6 -12.37 -13.31 2.05
CA ILE A 6 -11.47 -14.10 1.18
C ILE A 6 -12.19 -15.16 0.36
N ASP A 7 -13.26 -15.74 0.88
CA ASP A 7 -14.07 -16.76 0.21
C ASP A 7 -14.80 -16.19 -1.01
N LEU A 8 -15.25 -14.94 -0.91
CA LEU A 8 -15.84 -14.16 -2.00
C LEU A 8 -14.76 -13.68 -2.97
N ALA A 9 -13.63 -13.18 -2.45
CA ALA A 9 -12.61 -12.51 -3.24
C ALA A 9 -11.64 -13.44 -3.97
N LYS A 10 -11.41 -14.67 -3.50
CA LYS A 10 -10.32 -15.56 -3.99
C LYS A 10 -10.30 -15.75 -5.52
N LYS A 11 -11.47 -15.89 -6.16
CA LYS A 11 -11.56 -16.12 -7.61
C LYS A 11 -11.17 -14.86 -8.38
N ASP A 12 -11.64 -13.71 -7.91
CA ASP A 12 -11.40 -12.43 -8.54
C ASP A 12 -9.97 -11.94 -8.27
N ILE A 13 -9.42 -12.23 -7.09
CA ILE A 13 -8.00 -11.98 -6.76
C ILE A 13 -7.10 -12.75 -7.72
N ALA A 14 -7.35 -14.05 -7.92
CA ALA A 14 -6.56 -14.88 -8.82
C ALA A 14 -6.69 -14.42 -10.29
N ARG A 15 -7.92 -14.07 -10.73
CA ARG A 15 -8.20 -13.62 -12.10
C ARG A 15 -7.58 -12.25 -12.41
N ALA A 16 -7.69 -11.30 -11.48
CA ALA A 16 -7.21 -9.94 -11.66
C ALA A 16 -5.74 -9.75 -11.26
N SER A 17 -5.12 -10.78 -10.65
CA SER A 17 -3.82 -10.67 -9.98
C SER A 17 -3.74 -9.44 -9.05
N ARG A 18 -4.84 -9.15 -8.36
CA ARG A 18 -5.01 -7.95 -7.53
C ARG A 18 -5.74 -8.28 -6.24
N ALA A 19 -5.22 -7.84 -5.10
CA ALA A 19 -5.90 -7.86 -3.81
C ALA A 19 -6.01 -6.44 -3.25
N VAL A 20 -7.14 -6.12 -2.61
CA VAL A 20 -7.33 -4.88 -1.87
C VAL A 20 -7.46 -5.23 -0.40
N VAL A 21 -6.61 -4.66 0.45
CA VAL A 21 -6.61 -4.86 1.90
C VAL A 21 -7.21 -3.62 2.54
N VAL A 22 -8.29 -3.81 3.29
CA VAL A 22 -9.01 -2.77 4.02
C VAL A 22 -9.03 -3.08 5.52
N GLU A 23 -9.34 -2.08 6.35
CA GLU A 23 -9.24 -2.20 7.82
C GLU A 23 -10.39 -3.02 8.43
N GLY A 24 -11.64 -2.76 8.00
CA GLY A 24 -12.83 -3.30 8.64
C GLY A 24 -13.69 -4.25 7.80
N TYR A 25 -14.58 -4.98 8.47
CA TYR A 25 -15.58 -5.83 7.81
C TYR A 25 -16.56 -5.02 6.95
N THR A 26 -16.97 -3.84 7.43
CA THR A 26 -17.85 -2.90 6.73
C THR A 26 -17.20 -2.37 5.45
N ASP A 27 -15.90 -2.13 5.47
CA ASP A 27 -15.14 -1.70 4.30
C ASP A 27 -15.09 -2.78 3.22
N VAL A 28 -14.92 -4.04 3.63
CA VAL A 28 -15.00 -5.17 2.69
C VAL A 28 -16.39 -5.20 2.06
N MET A 29 -17.46 -5.09 2.86
CA MET A 29 -18.82 -5.07 2.33
C MET A 29 -19.03 -3.89 1.36
N ALA A 30 -18.61 -2.68 1.74
CA ALA A 30 -18.71 -1.49 0.91
C ALA A 30 -17.93 -1.64 -0.41
N CYS A 31 -16.71 -2.19 -0.35
CA CYS A 31 -15.89 -2.48 -1.53
C CYS A 31 -16.58 -3.47 -2.47
N HIS A 32 -17.02 -4.62 -1.96
CA HIS A 32 -17.68 -5.65 -2.78
C HIS A 32 -18.96 -5.13 -3.41
N LEU A 33 -19.79 -4.40 -2.65
CA LEU A 33 -20.99 -3.74 -3.16
C LEU A 33 -20.68 -2.64 -4.19
N SER A 34 -19.45 -2.13 -4.22
CA SER A 34 -18.98 -1.11 -5.18
C SER A 34 -18.24 -1.72 -6.38
N GLY A 35 -18.24 -3.05 -6.53
CA GLY A 35 -17.54 -3.75 -7.61
C GLY A 35 -16.04 -3.99 -7.35
N VAL A 36 -15.51 -3.58 -6.19
CA VAL A 36 -14.15 -3.92 -5.75
C VAL A 36 -14.18 -5.30 -5.06
N THR A 37 -14.43 -6.33 -5.85
CA THR A 37 -14.64 -7.73 -5.37
C THR A 37 -13.36 -8.42 -4.90
N THR A 38 -12.21 -7.76 -5.01
CA THR A 38 -10.90 -8.25 -4.53
C THR A 38 -10.58 -7.80 -3.10
N ALA A 39 -11.52 -7.13 -2.42
CA ALA A 39 -11.32 -6.59 -1.08
C ALA A 39 -11.37 -7.68 0.01
N VAL A 40 -10.46 -7.58 0.97
CA VAL A 40 -10.34 -8.43 2.16
C VAL A 40 -9.88 -7.60 3.36
N ALA A 41 -10.21 -8.06 4.58
CA ALA A 41 -9.77 -7.42 5.82
C ALA A 41 -9.22 -8.43 6.82
N THR A 42 -8.39 -7.95 7.75
CA THR A 42 -7.92 -8.75 8.88
C THR A 42 -8.97 -8.83 9.99
N CYS A 43 -9.14 -9.99 10.62
CA CYS A 43 -10.14 -10.16 11.68
C CYS A 43 -9.62 -9.71 13.06
N GLY A 44 -9.57 -8.40 13.31
CA GLY A 44 -9.25 -7.83 14.64
C GLY A 44 -7.77 -7.91 15.03
N THR A 45 -6.87 -8.00 14.05
CA THR A 45 -5.41 -8.00 14.25
C THR A 45 -4.76 -7.13 13.19
N ALA A 46 -3.56 -6.62 13.46
CA ALA A 46 -2.78 -5.93 12.44
C ALA A 46 -2.44 -6.86 11.27
N PHE A 47 -2.42 -6.30 10.05
CA PHE A 47 -1.91 -7.00 8.89
C PHE A 47 -0.44 -7.40 9.11
N GLY A 48 -0.06 -8.60 8.65
CA GLY A 48 1.24 -9.17 8.99
C GLY A 48 1.60 -10.43 8.20
N THR A 49 2.76 -11.00 8.51
CA THR A 49 3.41 -12.06 7.71
C THR A 49 2.50 -13.26 7.35
N GLU A 50 1.61 -13.71 8.24
CA GLU A 50 0.72 -14.84 7.92
C GLU A 50 -0.37 -14.46 6.89
N HIS A 51 -0.88 -13.23 6.94
CA HIS A 51 -1.80 -12.70 5.92
C HIS A 51 -1.11 -12.57 4.55
N ILE A 52 0.16 -12.15 4.55
CA ILE A 52 1.00 -12.08 3.34
C ILE A 52 1.09 -13.43 2.66
N LYS A 53 1.37 -14.51 3.42
CA LYS A 53 1.45 -15.88 2.87
C LYS A 53 0.14 -16.31 2.20
N ILE A 54 -1.00 -15.94 2.80
CA ILE A 54 -2.32 -16.26 2.24
C ILE A 54 -2.52 -15.52 0.91
N LEU A 55 -2.29 -14.21 0.88
CA LEU A 55 -2.44 -13.42 -0.35
C LEU A 55 -1.49 -13.87 -1.45
N ARG A 56 -0.23 -14.16 -1.12
CA ARG A 56 0.76 -14.66 -2.08
C ARG A 56 0.31 -15.97 -2.74
N ARG A 57 -0.28 -16.89 -1.97
CA ARG A 57 -0.81 -18.14 -2.52
C ARG A 57 -1.96 -17.91 -3.51
N LEU A 58 -2.76 -16.87 -3.32
CA LEU A 58 -3.88 -16.52 -4.20
C LEU A 58 -3.43 -15.75 -5.45
N LEU A 59 -2.45 -14.85 -5.31
CA LEU A 59 -1.98 -13.99 -6.38
C LEU A 59 -1.12 -14.72 -7.42
N MET A 60 -0.60 -15.91 -7.07
CA MET A 60 0.38 -16.69 -7.84
C MET A 60 1.69 -15.92 -8.09
N ASP A 61 2.83 -16.61 -8.26
CA ASP A 61 4.14 -15.98 -8.55
C ASP A 61 4.20 -15.53 -10.03
N ASN A 62 3.23 -14.73 -10.48
CA ASN A 62 3.38 -13.94 -11.70
C ASN A 62 3.87 -12.54 -11.29
N GLY A 63 4.89 -12.01 -11.97
CA GLY A 63 5.52 -10.73 -11.62
C GLY A 63 4.62 -9.48 -11.77
N SER A 64 3.32 -9.68 -11.97
CA SER A 64 2.29 -8.65 -12.15
C SER A 64 1.27 -8.59 -11.01
N ALA A 65 1.43 -9.43 -9.97
CA ALA A 65 0.59 -9.42 -8.79
C ALA A 65 0.66 -8.08 -8.07
N ARG A 66 -0.49 -7.59 -7.60
CA ARG A 66 -0.63 -6.27 -6.96
C ARG A 66 -1.40 -6.38 -5.67
N VAL A 67 -0.89 -5.74 -4.62
CA VAL A 67 -1.61 -5.57 -3.35
C VAL A 67 -1.80 -4.09 -3.09
N ILE A 68 -3.05 -3.69 -2.87
CA ILE A 68 -3.41 -2.30 -2.60
C ILE A 68 -3.91 -2.25 -1.16
N PHE A 69 -3.25 -1.47 -0.32
CA PHE A 69 -3.71 -1.19 1.03
C PHE A 69 -4.50 0.11 1.02
N THR A 70 -5.73 0.08 1.54
CA THR A 70 -6.50 1.30 1.82
C THR A 70 -6.29 1.68 3.27
N PHE A 71 -5.92 2.93 3.54
CA PHE A 71 -5.86 3.45 4.90
C PHE A 71 -6.79 4.65 5.04
N ASP A 72 -7.33 4.80 6.23
CA ASP A 72 -8.08 5.95 6.73
C ASP A 72 -7.16 7.18 6.96
N GLY A 73 -6.17 7.39 6.08
CA GLY A 73 -5.27 8.56 6.04
C GLY A 73 -4.51 8.89 7.34
N ASP A 74 -4.72 8.16 8.43
CA ASP A 74 -4.20 8.46 9.74
C ASP A 74 -2.74 7.98 9.89
N ALA A 75 -2.07 8.47 10.93
CA ALA A 75 -0.67 8.12 11.18
C ALA A 75 -0.49 6.63 11.53
N ALA A 76 -1.56 5.93 11.97
CA ALA A 76 -1.50 4.53 12.37
C ALA A 76 -1.52 3.60 11.15
N GLY A 77 -2.42 3.82 10.20
CA GLY A 77 -2.49 3.10 8.93
C GLY A 77 -1.21 3.28 8.10
N GLN A 78 -0.70 4.52 8.03
CA GLN A 78 0.59 4.79 7.38
C GLN A 78 1.76 4.03 8.02
N LYS A 79 1.79 3.94 9.36
CA LYS A 79 2.81 3.19 10.09
C LYS A 79 2.67 1.68 9.91
N ALA A 80 1.44 1.19 9.79
CA ALA A 80 1.17 -0.21 9.44
C ALA A 80 1.66 -0.53 8.02
N ALA A 81 1.45 0.38 7.06
CA ALA A 81 1.96 0.27 5.69
C ALA A 81 3.49 0.20 5.67
N LEU A 82 4.16 1.07 6.41
CA LEU A 82 5.62 1.09 6.53
C LEU A 82 6.17 -0.18 7.17
N ARG A 83 5.53 -0.69 8.22
CA ARG A 83 5.89 -1.99 8.82
C ARG A 83 5.66 -3.14 7.85
N ALA A 84 4.57 -3.11 7.09
CA ALA A 84 4.32 -4.09 6.04
C ALA A 84 5.42 -4.01 4.97
N PHE A 85 5.93 -2.81 4.63
CA PHE A 85 7.09 -2.60 3.75
C PHE A 85 8.40 -3.16 4.32
N GLU A 86 8.66 -2.97 5.62
CA GLU A 86 9.84 -3.55 6.28
C GLU A 86 9.80 -5.09 6.27
N ASP A 87 8.61 -5.67 6.45
CA ASP A 87 8.35 -7.10 6.32
C ASP A 87 8.28 -7.59 4.85
N ASP A 88 8.22 -6.67 3.88
CA ASP A 88 7.98 -6.83 2.42
C ASP A 88 9.15 -7.44 1.66
N GLN A 89 10.27 -7.77 2.33
CA GLN A 89 11.26 -8.67 1.75
C GLN A 89 10.65 -10.03 1.33
N LYS A 90 9.40 -10.32 1.70
CA LYS A 90 8.64 -11.54 1.43
C LYS A 90 7.57 -11.43 0.32
N PHE A 91 7.21 -10.23 -0.14
CA PHE A 91 6.27 -10.09 -1.26
C PHE A 91 7.01 -10.18 -2.59
N ALA A 92 6.46 -10.97 -3.52
CA ALA A 92 6.81 -10.93 -4.94
C ALA A 92 5.89 -9.98 -5.73
N ALA A 93 4.85 -9.45 -5.07
CA ALA A 93 3.84 -8.58 -5.65
C ALA A 93 4.25 -7.11 -5.49
N GLU A 94 3.78 -6.26 -6.41
CA GLU A 94 3.89 -4.82 -6.29
C GLU A 94 2.90 -4.32 -5.23
N THR A 95 3.42 -3.67 -4.19
CA THR A 95 2.61 -3.14 -3.09
C THR A 95 2.31 -1.65 -3.30
N TYR A 96 1.05 -1.27 -3.11
CA TYR A 96 0.56 0.07 -3.28
C TYR A 96 -0.28 0.52 -2.09
N ILE A 97 -0.40 1.83 -1.96
CA ILE A 97 -1.28 2.50 -1.02
C ILE A 97 -2.34 3.31 -1.78
N ALA A 98 -3.57 3.25 -1.27
CA ALA A 98 -4.69 4.09 -1.65
C ALA A 98 -5.16 4.84 -0.40
N ILE A 99 -5.22 6.17 -0.48
CA ILE A 99 -5.65 7.03 0.62
C ILE A 99 -6.90 7.75 0.15
N ALA A 100 -7.99 7.59 0.88
CA ALA A 100 -9.22 8.28 0.53
C ALA A 100 -9.13 9.77 0.89
N PRO A 101 -9.88 10.62 0.19
CA PRO A 101 -10.04 12.02 0.59
C PRO A 101 -10.61 12.12 2.00
N ASP A 102 -10.24 13.18 2.72
CA ASP A 102 -10.83 13.53 4.02
C ASP A 102 -10.67 12.43 5.09
N ASN A 103 -9.67 11.54 4.93
CA ASN A 103 -9.40 10.39 5.81
C ASN A 103 -10.60 9.42 5.95
N MET A 104 -11.46 9.35 4.93
CA MET A 104 -12.60 8.43 4.94
C MET A 104 -12.15 6.97 4.77
N ASP A 105 -12.84 6.04 5.41
CA ASP A 105 -12.74 4.62 5.05
C ASP A 105 -13.62 4.31 3.81
N PRO A 106 -13.50 3.12 3.18
CA PRO A 106 -14.36 2.74 2.06
C PRO A 106 -15.87 2.77 2.36
N CYS A 107 -16.28 2.50 3.61
CA CYS A 107 -17.69 2.55 4.00
C CYS A 107 -18.20 4.00 4.03
N ASP A 108 -17.51 4.90 4.71
CA ASP A 108 -17.78 6.33 4.79
C ASP A 108 -17.73 6.98 3.41
N LEU A 109 -16.72 6.62 2.61
CA LEU A 109 -16.58 7.12 1.24
C LEU A 109 -17.78 6.70 0.38
N ARG A 110 -18.24 5.46 0.51
CA ARG A 110 -19.44 4.98 -0.19
C ARG A 110 -20.68 5.77 0.22
N LEU A 111 -20.85 6.04 1.53
CA LEU A 111 -22.01 6.77 2.05
C LEU A 111 -21.98 8.24 1.61
N ALA A 112 -20.81 8.87 1.62
CA ALA A 112 -20.66 10.29 1.31
C ALA A 112 -20.64 10.58 -0.21
N LYS A 113 -19.98 9.73 -1.00
CA LYS A 113 -19.65 10.01 -2.42
C LYS A 113 -20.13 8.92 -3.39
N GLY A 114 -20.77 7.86 -2.90
CA GLY A 114 -21.35 6.80 -3.71
C GLY A 114 -20.38 5.67 -4.07
N GLU A 115 -20.89 4.66 -4.75
CA GLU A 115 -20.13 3.44 -5.09
C GLU A 115 -18.96 3.69 -6.05
N GLN A 116 -19.13 4.61 -7.00
CA GLN A 116 -18.08 4.94 -7.97
C GLN A 116 -16.84 5.51 -7.28
N ALA A 117 -17.00 6.29 -6.21
CA ALA A 117 -15.87 6.84 -5.45
C ALA A 117 -15.01 5.74 -4.81
N VAL A 118 -15.62 4.62 -4.37
CA VAL A 118 -14.87 3.48 -3.81
C VAL A 118 -14.14 2.70 -4.90
N ALA A 119 -14.75 2.53 -6.07
CA ALA A 119 -14.07 1.92 -7.21
C ALA A 119 -12.88 2.77 -7.67
N GLU A 120 -13.06 4.09 -7.72
CA GLU A 120 -12.02 5.05 -8.07
C GLU A 120 -10.96 5.18 -6.99
N LEU A 121 -11.22 4.89 -5.71
CA LEU A 121 -10.20 4.93 -4.65
C LEU A 121 -9.02 3.99 -4.94
N VAL A 122 -9.29 2.82 -5.51
CA VAL A 122 -8.29 1.75 -5.68
C VAL A 122 -7.61 1.75 -7.06
N GLU A 123 -7.95 2.69 -7.93
CA GLU A 123 -7.31 2.87 -9.24
C GLU A 123 -6.04 3.75 -9.18
N PRO A 124 -6.07 4.99 -8.63
CA PRO A 124 -4.88 5.79 -8.38
C PRO A 124 -4.16 5.21 -7.18
N ARG A 125 -3.01 4.61 -7.43
CA ARG A 125 -2.29 3.85 -6.43
C ARG A 125 -0.85 4.33 -6.39
N VAL A 126 -0.42 4.77 -5.21
CA VAL A 126 0.95 5.22 -4.99
C VAL A 126 1.77 3.98 -4.61
N PRO A 127 2.93 3.72 -5.24
CA PRO A 127 3.79 2.65 -4.80
C PRO A 127 4.18 2.83 -3.33
N LEU A 128 4.18 1.76 -2.55
CA LEU A 128 4.43 1.84 -1.11
C LEU A 128 5.81 2.43 -0.78
N PHE A 129 6.84 2.10 -1.58
CA PHE A 129 8.17 2.70 -1.43
C PHE A 129 8.13 4.22 -1.64
N GLU A 130 7.36 4.73 -2.61
CA GLU A 130 7.30 6.16 -2.90
C GLU A 130 6.66 6.90 -1.73
N PHE A 131 5.56 6.34 -1.22
CA PHE A 131 4.92 6.87 -0.03
C PHE A 131 5.89 6.92 1.16
N ALA A 132 6.65 5.84 1.39
CA ALA A 132 7.63 5.76 2.45
C ALA A 132 8.73 6.81 2.33
N LEU A 133 9.31 6.97 1.13
CA LEU A 133 10.34 7.97 0.87
C LEU A 133 9.82 9.39 1.11
N ARG A 134 8.61 9.71 0.64
CA ARG A 134 7.99 11.02 0.88
C ARG A 134 7.81 11.31 2.36
N GLN A 135 7.35 10.32 3.13
CA GLN A 135 7.20 10.45 4.58
C GLN A 135 8.54 10.68 5.27
N ILE A 136 9.58 9.90 4.93
CA ILE A 136 10.92 10.07 5.47
C ILE A 136 11.43 11.48 5.20
N VAL A 137 11.42 11.88 3.92
CA VAL A 137 11.95 13.17 3.45
C VAL A 137 11.22 14.36 4.10
N SER A 138 9.90 14.26 4.32
CA SER A 138 9.10 15.34 4.91
C SER A 138 9.47 15.70 6.36
N ARG A 139 10.24 14.84 7.06
CA ARG A 139 10.67 15.07 8.44
C ARG A 139 11.92 15.95 8.57
N TYR A 140 12.55 16.30 7.44
CA TYR A 140 13.83 17.01 7.43
C TYR A 140 13.72 18.36 6.72
N ASP A 141 14.58 19.29 7.13
CA ASP A 141 14.75 20.59 6.46
C ASP A 141 15.68 20.44 5.24
N LEU A 142 15.07 20.36 4.06
CA LEU A 142 15.78 20.19 2.79
C LEU A 142 16.44 21.47 2.26
N GLU A 143 16.30 22.61 2.94
CA GLU A 143 17.03 23.82 2.56
C GLU A 143 18.48 23.79 3.07
N THR A 144 18.82 22.84 3.95
CA THR A 144 20.17 22.71 4.52
C THR A 144 20.89 21.47 3.97
N PRO A 145 22.21 21.55 3.71
CA PRO A 145 23.01 20.37 3.35
C PRO A 145 22.93 19.24 4.39
N ALA A 146 22.88 19.60 5.68
CA ALA A 146 22.76 18.64 6.77
C ALA A 146 21.42 17.92 6.78
N GLY A 147 20.31 18.64 6.55
CA GLY A 147 18.98 18.03 6.48
C GLY A 147 18.81 17.13 5.26
N ARG A 148 19.35 17.52 4.09
CA ARG A 148 19.38 16.64 2.91
C ARG A 148 20.18 15.37 3.15
N ALA A 149 21.35 15.47 3.80
CA ALA A 149 22.19 14.32 4.13
C ALA A 149 21.48 13.38 5.11
N ALA A 150 20.87 13.92 6.17
CA ALA A 150 20.13 13.11 7.14
C ALA A 150 18.91 12.42 6.53
N ALA A 151 18.17 13.10 5.65
CA ALA A 151 17.06 12.50 4.91
C ALA A 151 17.53 11.38 3.97
N LEU A 152 18.66 11.58 3.29
CA LEU A 152 19.27 10.56 2.44
C LEU A 152 19.68 9.32 3.25
N ASP A 153 20.35 9.52 4.39
CA ASP A 153 20.82 8.42 5.25
C ASP A 153 19.65 7.57 5.75
N GLU A 154 18.52 8.19 6.12
CA GLU A 154 17.33 7.45 6.55
C GLU A 154 16.56 6.81 5.38
N ALA A 155 16.52 7.44 4.20
CA ALA A 155 15.80 6.95 3.04
C ALA A 155 16.56 5.87 2.25
N ALA A 156 17.89 5.86 2.29
CA ALA A 156 18.73 4.93 1.52
C ALA A 156 18.41 3.43 1.77
N PRO A 157 18.13 2.97 3.01
CA PRO A 157 17.69 1.59 3.27
C PRO A 157 16.42 1.19 2.52
N VAL A 158 15.47 2.10 2.33
CA VAL A 158 14.22 1.86 1.57
C VAL A 158 14.54 1.64 0.09
N VAL A 159 15.46 2.41 -0.48
CA VAL A 159 15.91 2.20 -1.87
C VAL A 159 16.66 0.87 -1.98
N ALA A 160 17.53 0.56 -1.02
CA ALA A 160 18.34 -0.66 -1.02
C ALA A 160 17.49 -1.94 -0.92
N SER A 161 16.32 -1.90 -0.27
CA SER A 161 15.43 -3.05 -0.13
C SER A 161 14.74 -3.46 -1.43
N VAL A 162 14.66 -2.57 -2.43
CA VAL A 162 14.03 -2.84 -3.73
C VAL A 162 14.86 -3.89 -4.49
N LYS A 163 14.34 -5.11 -4.66
CA LYS A 163 15.08 -6.23 -5.29
C LYS A 163 15.32 -6.05 -6.79
N ASN A 164 14.35 -5.51 -7.52
CA ASN A 164 14.48 -5.29 -8.96
C ASN A 164 15.49 -4.16 -9.21
N VAL A 165 16.58 -4.48 -9.92
CA VAL A 165 17.70 -3.54 -10.15
C VAL A 165 17.27 -2.31 -10.96
N ALA A 166 16.45 -2.50 -11.99
CA ALA A 166 15.96 -1.40 -12.81
C ALA A 166 15.02 -0.48 -12.01
N LEU A 167 14.11 -1.07 -11.23
CA LEU A 167 13.23 -0.32 -10.35
C LEU A 167 14.04 0.42 -9.27
N ARG A 168 15.01 -0.25 -8.63
CA ARG A 168 15.88 0.38 -7.63
C ARG A 168 16.57 1.63 -8.15
N HIS A 169 17.08 1.58 -9.38
CA HIS A 169 17.67 2.75 -10.01
C HIS A 169 16.64 3.88 -10.20
N ALA A 170 15.46 3.58 -10.72
CA ALA A 170 14.40 4.58 -10.88
C ALA A 170 13.99 5.21 -9.53
N VAL A 171 13.88 4.40 -8.48
CA VAL A 171 13.57 4.86 -7.11
C VAL A 171 14.69 5.74 -6.56
N ALA A 172 15.96 5.41 -6.81
CA ALA A 172 17.10 6.24 -6.40
C ALA A 172 17.07 7.62 -7.07
N VAL A 173 16.76 7.67 -8.38
CA VAL A 173 16.60 8.93 -9.12
C VAL A 173 15.43 9.74 -8.57
N GLN A 174 14.33 9.09 -8.25
CA GLN A 174 13.16 9.74 -7.65
C GLN A 174 13.50 10.35 -6.28
N LEU A 175 14.23 9.63 -5.42
CA LEU A 175 14.71 10.12 -4.13
C LEU A 175 15.64 11.33 -4.31
N ALA A 176 16.56 11.30 -5.28
CA ALA A 176 17.43 12.44 -5.56
C ALA A 176 16.62 13.71 -5.91
N GLY A 177 15.58 13.55 -6.74
CA GLY A 177 14.65 14.64 -7.07
C GLY A 177 13.89 15.17 -5.84
N MET A 178 13.44 14.28 -4.95
CA MET A 178 12.78 14.69 -3.69
C MET A 178 13.70 15.49 -2.78
N LEU A 179 14.99 15.16 -2.75
CA LEU A 179 16.01 15.83 -1.93
C LEU A 179 16.54 17.13 -2.54
N GLY A 180 16.10 17.49 -3.75
CA GLY A 180 16.59 18.67 -4.47
C GLY A 180 18.02 18.50 -5.00
N TYR A 181 18.46 17.26 -5.26
CA TYR A 181 19.66 16.96 -6.02
C TYR A 181 19.28 16.87 -7.51
N GLY A 182 18.99 18.01 -8.14
CA GLY A 182 18.54 18.07 -9.54
C GLY A 182 18.54 19.49 -10.07
#